data_AF-A0A964MXK3-F1
#
_entry.id   AF-A0A964MXK3-F1
#
_cell.length_a   1.000
_cell.length_b   1.000
_cell.length_c   1.000
_cell.angle_alpha   90.00
_cell.angle_beta   90.00
_cell.angle_gamma   90.00
#
_symmetry.space_group_name_H-M   'P 1'
#
loop_
_entity.id
_entity.type
_entity.pdbx_description
1 polymer ?
#
loop_
_entity_poly.entity_id
_entity_poly.type
_entity_poly.pdbx_seq_one_letter_code
_entity_poly.pdbx_strand_id
1 'polypeptide(L)'
;MVAALTAVAHSVAAEWAVFDFGGLQFWRRDTGRLALLAVVGVAVVLLLVRASMTRKPGRHHIVLPALLRSLPASRLAWTRHLPVVLFVAALPFALLALADPYSSLVVQNVTYPGRRISLMIDASDSMQTAFTAATLNTRNDVQPAFFTTIAAAERFVQLRRKGRHRDLMALVEFGSRAYVITPFTSDYDNLLLSMALIGDPVEFSQFPESGTVIASALEESIEIFKAFNFLEASGNLMVIFTDGEDTTSMVHGRTLDDILKSAVDNKIPLFFVRTNYNKEFGEGIPDAQWKAAVEKTGGRYYVAKNEASLIAAVEDIDREAVGTIETRQYSSQQARFSLFALAAAVLWTGAAGLKLATPWFGKLP
;
A
#
# COMPACT_ATOMS: atom_id res chain seq x y z
N MET A 1 -12.33 4.02 -27.27
CA MET A 1 -13.21 5.17 -26.94
C MET A 1 -14.32 4.78 -25.96
N VAL A 2 -15.13 3.75 -26.24
CA VAL A 2 -16.19 3.27 -25.33
C VAL A 2 -15.65 2.85 -23.95
N ALA A 3 -14.56 2.09 -23.91
CA ALA A 3 -13.92 1.66 -22.64
C ALA A 3 -13.41 2.83 -21.77
N ALA A 4 -12.98 3.93 -22.40
CA ALA A 4 -12.52 5.12 -21.69
C ALA A 4 -13.71 5.91 -21.12
N LEU A 5 -14.81 6.01 -21.88
CA LEU A 5 -16.05 6.65 -21.43
C LEU A 5 -16.70 5.87 -20.29
N THR A 6 -16.70 4.54 -20.34
CA THR A 6 -17.21 3.71 -19.24
C THR A 6 -16.33 3.83 -18.00
N ALA A 7 -15.01 3.89 -18.15
CA ALA A 7 -14.10 4.11 -17.01
C ALA A 7 -14.35 5.47 -16.33
N VAL A 8 -14.54 6.54 -17.13
CA VAL A 8 -14.87 7.87 -16.61
C VAL A 8 -16.26 7.90 -15.95
N ALA A 9 -17.25 7.21 -16.52
CA ALA A 9 -18.59 7.13 -15.92
C ALA A 9 -18.56 6.38 -14.58
N HIS A 10 -17.81 5.27 -14.48
CA HIS A 10 -17.64 4.52 -13.25
C HIS A 10 -16.86 5.31 -12.19
N SER A 11 -15.80 6.04 -12.58
CA SER A 11 -15.04 6.87 -11.65
C SER A 11 -15.90 8.01 -11.09
N VAL A 12 -16.70 8.66 -11.94
CA VAL A 12 -17.60 9.75 -11.54
C VAL A 12 -18.73 9.25 -10.65
N ALA A 13 -19.30 8.08 -10.93
CA ALA A 13 -20.33 7.46 -10.07
C ALA A 13 -19.76 7.08 -8.69
N ALA A 14 -18.55 6.52 -8.65
CA ALA A 14 -17.87 6.22 -7.39
C ALA A 14 -17.51 7.49 -6.61
N GLU A 15 -17.07 8.54 -7.31
CA GLU A 15 -16.80 9.85 -6.70
C GLU A 15 -18.05 10.48 -6.09
N TRP A 16 -19.20 10.40 -6.78
CA TRP A 16 -20.48 10.91 -6.29
C TRP A 16 -20.97 10.17 -5.04
N ALA A 17 -20.80 8.85 -4.97
CA ALA A 17 -21.24 8.03 -3.85
C ALA A 17 -20.50 8.34 -2.53
N VAL A 18 -19.27 8.84 -2.62
CA VAL A 18 -18.39 9.14 -1.48
C VAL A 18 -18.21 10.66 -1.29
N PHE A 19 -18.99 11.47 -2.02
CA PHE A 19 -18.80 12.92 -2.03
C PHE A 19 -19.36 13.58 -0.77
N ASP A 20 -18.49 14.20 0.02
CA ASP A 20 -18.85 15.07 1.14
C ASP A 20 -18.58 16.54 0.80
N PHE A 21 -19.62 17.38 0.89
CA PHE A 21 -19.52 18.82 0.67
C PHE A 21 -18.75 19.54 1.79
N GLY A 22 -18.71 18.96 3.01
CA GLY A 22 -18.08 19.58 4.18
C GLY A 22 -16.54 19.60 4.14
N GLY A 23 -15.93 18.67 3.40
CA GLY A 23 -14.48 18.49 3.35
C GLY A 23 -13.77 19.12 2.15
N LEU A 24 -14.48 19.86 1.28
CA LEU A 24 -13.89 20.40 0.05
C LEU A 24 -12.91 21.54 0.31
N GLN A 25 -11.66 21.34 -0.09
CA GLN A 25 -10.65 22.40 -0.13
C GLN A 25 -10.37 22.79 -1.58
N PHE A 26 -9.88 24.00 -1.78
CA PHE A 26 -9.62 24.56 -3.10
C PHE A 26 -8.18 25.05 -3.11
N TRP A 27 -7.36 24.53 -4.02
CA TRP A 27 -5.94 24.91 -4.07
C TRP A 27 -5.78 26.31 -4.65
N ARG A 28 -6.51 26.57 -5.74
CA ARG A 28 -6.44 27.85 -6.46
C ARG A 28 -7.62 28.75 -6.13
N ARG A 29 -7.86 29.00 -4.84
CA ARG A 29 -8.93 29.93 -4.40
C ARG A 29 -8.78 31.30 -5.05
N ASP A 30 -7.56 31.80 -5.15
CA ASP A 30 -7.29 33.11 -5.74
C ASP A 30 -7.50 33.10 -7.25
N THR A 31 -7.07 32.06 -7.96
CA THR A 31 -7.34 31.92 -9.40
C THR A 31 -8.84 31.76 -9.66
N GLY A 32 -9.57 31.01 -8.84
CA GLY A 32 -11.02 30.88 -8.93
C GLY A 32 -11.76 32.21 -8.70
N ARG A 33 -11.31 33.00 -7.72
CA ARG A 33 -11.81 34.36 -7.46
C ARG A 33 -11.52 35.30 -8.63
N LEU A 34 -10.31 35.28 -9.17
CA LEU A 34 -9.92 36.08 -10.33
C LEU A 34 -10.71 35.68 -11.58
N ALA A 35 -10.93 34.39 -11.81
CA ALA A 35 -11.76 33.90 -12.91
C ALA A 35 -13.22 34.35 -12.78
N LEU A 36 -13.79 34.29 -11.57
CA LEU A 36 -15.12 34.81 -11.29
C LEU A 36 -15.21 36.31 -11.58
N LEU A 37 -14.24 37.10 -11.08
CA LEU A 37 -14.19 38.54 -11.32
C LEU A 37 -14.03 38.87 -12.81
N ALA A 38 -13.23 38.11 -13.55
CA ALA A 38 -13.07 38.28 -14.99
C ALA A 38 -14.37 37.99 -15.74
N VAL A 39 -15.09 36.92 -15.40
CA VAL A 39 -16.39 36.58 -16.00
C VAL A 39 -17.43 37.67 -15.71
N VAL A 40 -17.51 38.15 -14.46
CA VAL A 40 -18.40 39.25 -14.07
C VAL A 40 -18.01 40.53 -14.81
N GLY A 41 -16.72 40.86 -14.90
CA GLY A 41 -16.21 42.02 -15.63
C GLY A 41 -16.58 41.98 -17.11
N VAL A 42 -16.38 40.85 -17.78
CA VAL A 42 -16.80 40.66 -19.18
C VAL A 42 -18.32 40.79 -19.33
N ALA A 43 -19.10 40.22 -18.41
CA ALA A 43 -20.55 40.35 -18.44
C ALA A 43 -21.01 41.80 -18.29
N VAL A 44 -20.41 42.57 -17.38
CA VAL A 44 -20.71 43.99 -17.18
C VAL A 44 -20.31 44.80 -18.41
N VAL A 45 -19.12 44.57 -18.98
CA VAL A 45 -18.68 45.24 -20.20
C VAL A 45 -19.63 44.94 -21.36
N LEU A 46 -20.05 43.69 -21.54
CA LEU A 46 -21.03 43.32 -22.58
C LEU A 46 -22.39 43.98 -22.34
N LEU A 47 -22.85 44.10 -21.09
CA LEU A 47 -24.08 44.81 -20.77
C LEU A 47 -23.97 46.32 -21.01
N LEU A 48 -22.84 46.95 -20.68
CA LEU A 48 -22.57 48.36 -20.94
C LEU A 48 -22.43 48.64 -22.44
N VAL A 49 -21.74 47.78 -23.19
CA VAL A 49 -21.68 47.84 -24.66
C VAL A 49 -23.08 47.69 -25.23
N ARG A 50 -23.87 46.72 -24.76
CA ARG A 50 -25.26 46.54 -25.20
C ARG A 50 -26.14 47.75 -24.86
N ALA A 51 -25.93 48.40 -23.73
CA ALA A 51 -26.67 49.59 -23.30
C ALA A 51 -26.24 50.85 -24.06
N SER A 52 -24.95 50.97 -24.36
CA SER A 52 -24.34 52.10 -25.09
C SER A 52 -24.52 52.00 -26.61
N MET A 53 -24.66 50.77 -27.13
CA MET A 53 -25.20 50.51 -28.44
C MET A 53 -26.68 50.91 -28.45
N THR A 54 -26.91 52.21 -28.59
CA THR A 54 -28.20 52.77 -28.93
C THR A 54 -28.77 51.95 -30.08
N ARG A 55 -29.96 51.39 -29.87
CA ARG A 55 -30.73 50.80 -30.97
C ARG A 55 -31.05 51.93 -31.93
N LYS A 56 -30.14 52.26 -32.85
CA LYS A 56 -30.48 53.08 -34.01
C LYS A 56 -31.56 52.28 -34.72
N PRO A 57 -32.82 52.75 -34.78
CA PRO A 57 -33.81 52.06 -35.57
C PRO A 57 -33.28 52.06 -37.00
N GLY A 58 -32.86 50.88 -37.48
CA GLY A 58 -32.58 50.68 -38.89
C GLY A 58 -33.68 51.32 -39.73
N ARG A 59 -33.30 52.14 -40.72
CA ARG A 59 -34.21 52.86 -41.60
C ARG A 59 -35.08 51.97 -42.51
N HIS A 60 -35.16 50.66 -42.24
CA HIS A 60 -35.87 49.66 -43.04
C HIS A 60 -36.71 48.71 -42.17
N HIS A 61 -37.34 49.21 -41.12
CA HIS A 61 -38.42 48.46 -40.45
C HIS A 61 -39.74 48.82 -41.11
N ILE A 62 -40.33 47.89 -41.86
CA ILE A 62 -41.74 47.96 -42.21
C ILE A 62 -42.51 47.89 -40.88
N VAL A 63 -43.10 49.01 -40.47
CA VAL A 63 -43.97 49.08 -39.30
C VAL A 63 -45.26 48.38 -39.66
N LEU A 64 -45.37 47.10 -39.34
CA LEU A 64 -46.66 46.40 -39.35
C LEU A 64 -47.56 47.10 -38.31
N PRO A 65 -48.79 47.51 -38.68
CA PRO A 65 -49.69 48.18 -37.76
C PRO A 65 -49.99 47.27 -36.57
N ALA A 66 -50.21 47.89 -35.41
CA ALA A 66 -50.42 47.28 -34.10
C ALA A 66 -51.73 46.48 -33.99
N LEU A 67 -51.93 45.46 -34.84
CA LEU A 67 -53.13 44.61 -34.91
C LEU A 67 -52.96 43.23 -34.26
N LEU A 68 -51.76 42.87 -33.78
CA LEU A 68 -51.48 41.57 -33.14
C LEU A 68 -51.28 41.69 -31.62
N ARG A 69 -52.12 42.48 -30.95
CA ARG A 69 -52.02 42.72 -29.50
C ARG A 69 -52.68 41.61 -28.64
N SER A 70 -53.15 40.51 -29.24
CA SER A 70 -53.95 39.50 -28.55
C SER A 70 -53.64 38.06 -28.97
N LEU A 71 -52.37 37.67 -29.01
CA LEU A 71 -52.01 36.26 -28.88
C LEU A 71 -51.72 35.97 -27.40
N PRO A 72 -52.39 35.00 -26.76
CA PRO A 72 -52.09 34.65 -25.38
C PRO A 72 -50.62 34.22 -25.29
N ALA A 73 -49.90 34.72 -24.29
CA ALA A 73 -48.55 34.27 -24.02
C ALA A 73 -48.58 32.75 -23.82
N SER A 74 -48.01 32.00 -24.76
CA SER A 74 -47.95 30.55 -24.66
C SER A 74 -47.25 30.19 -23.34
N ARG A 75 -47.83 29.30 -22.53
CA ARG A 75 -47.23 28.85 -21.25
C ARG A 75 -45.84 28.22 -21.45
N LEU A 76 -45.53 27.79 -22.68
CA LEU A 76 -44.23 27.30 -23.10
C LEU A 76 -43.26 28.39 -23.55
N ALA A 77 -43.61 29.68 -23.54
CA ALA A 77 -42.70 30.75 -23.95
C ALA A 77 -41.42 30.81 -23.10
N TRP A 78 -41.47 30.32 -21.85
CA TRP A 78 -40.29 30.23 -20.98
C TRP A 78 -39.28 29.18 -21.44
N THR A 79 -39.70 28.11 -22.13
CA THR A 79 -38.78 27.08 -22.64
C THR A 79 -37.81 27.62 -23.68
N ARG A 80 -38.14 28.75 -24.33
CA ARG A 80 -37.23 29.48 -25.23
C ARG A 80 -35.93 29.92 -24.55
N HIS A 81 -35.96 30.16 -23.25
CA HIS A 81 -34.78 30.55 -22.48
C HIS A 81 -34.01 29.34 -21.92
N LEU A 82 -34.52 28.12 -22.07
CA LEU A 82 -33.92 26.91 -21.51
C LEU A 82 -32.46 26.70 -21.93
N PRO A 83 -32.05 26.86 -23.22
CA PRO A 83 -30.65 26.70 -23.60
C PRO A 83 -29.73 27.77 -22.99
N VAL A 84 -30.25 29.00 -22.80
CA VAL A 84 -29.50 30.09 -22.16
C VAL A 84 -29.36 29.82 -20.66
N VAL A 85 -30.42 29.36 -20.00
CA VAL A 85 -30.39 28.97 -18.58
C VAL A 85 -29.41 27.84 -18.36
N LEU A 86 -29.40 26.80 -19.20
CA LEU A 86 -28.44 25.69 -19.11
C LEU A 86 -26.99 26.17 -19.34
N PHE A 87 -26.77 27.07 -20.30
CA PHE A 87 -25.44 27.63 -20.56
C PHE A 87 -24.92 28.46 -19.38
N VAL A 88 -25.77 29.30 -18.78
CA VAL A 88 -25.42 30.09 -17.60
C VAL A 88 -25.23 29.21 -16.37
N ALA A 89 -26.07 28.18 -16.20
CA ALA A 89 -25.96 27.22 -15.11
C ALA A 89 -24.65 26.40 -15.17
N ALA A 90 -24.04 26.22 -16.35
CA ALA A 90 -22.76 25.54 -16.50
C ALA A 90 -21.55 26.36 -15.99
N LEU A 91 -21.63 27.70 -16.02
CA LEU A 91 -20.55 28.59 -15.60
C LEU A 91 -20.07 28.37 -14.15
N PRO A 92 -20.94 28.28 -13.12
CA PRO A 92 -20.48 28.01 -11.76
C PRO A 92 -19.76 26.66 -11.63
N PHE A 93 -20.23 25.61 -12.33
CA PHE A 93 -19.55 24.30 -12.33
C PHE A 93 -18.17 24.35 -13.00
N ALA A 94 -18.05 25.08 -14.12
CA ALA A 94 -16.77 25.28 -14.79
C ALA A 94 -15.77 26.05 -13.90
N LEU A 95 -16.24 27.10 -13.22
CA LEU A 95 -15.43 27.87 -12.28
C LEU A 95 -15.00 27.03 -11.07
N LEU A 96 -15.88 26.18 -10.54
CA LEU A 96 -15.55 25.25 -9.47
C LEU A 96 -14.51 24.23 -9.92
N ALA A 97 -14.61 23.70 -11.14
CA ALA A 97 -13.60 22.80 -11.72
C ALA A 97 -12.23 23.50 -11.87
N LEU A 98 -12.22 24.75 -12.32
CA LEU A 98 -11.02 25.59 -12.44
C LEU A 98 -10.36 25.95 -11.10
N ALA A 99 -11.15 26.02 -10.03
CA ALA A 99 -10.65 26.27 -8.68
C ALA A 99 -9.89 25.08 -8.08
N ASP A 100 -9.84 23.96 -8.82
CA ASP A 100 -9.14 22.72 -8.48
C ASP A 100 -9.55 22.19 -7.09
N PRO A 101 -10.79 21.68 -6.98
CA PRO A 101 -11.30 21.17 -5.73
C PRO A 101 -10.62 19.85 -5.41
N TYR A 102 -10.08 19.73 -4.20
CA TYR A 102 -9.46 18.51 -3.72
C TYR A 102 -10.05 18.14 -2.36
N SER A 103 -10.13 16.83 -2.09
CA SER A 103 -10.39 16.30 -0.76
C SER A 103 -9.06 16.01 -0.08
N SER A 104 -8.83 16.59 1.11
CA SER A 104 -7.66 16.27 1.93
C SER A 104 -7.90 15.00 2.73
N LEU A 105 -6.88 14.14 2.75
CA LEU A 105 -6.79 12.94 3.60
C LEU A 105 -7.82 11.85 3.25
N VAL A 106 -7.60 11.19 2.11
CA VAL A 106 -8.29 9.94 1.79
C VAL A 106 -7.48 8.82 2.43
N VAL A 107 -8.01 8.26 3.53
CA VAL A 107 -7.51 7.00 4.09
C VAL A 107 -7.99 5.90 3.16
N GLN A 108 -7.07 5.38 2.34
CA GLN A 108 -7.35 4.21 1.53
C GLN A 108 -6.76 2.99 2.23
N ASN A 109 -7.62 2.03 2.57
CA ASN A 109 -7.17 0.71 2.97
C ASN A 109 -6.74 -0.02 1.70
N VAL A 110 -5.44 -0.25 1.55
CA VAL A 110 -4.91 -1.04 0.44
C VAL A 110 -4.41 -2.36 0.98
N THR A 111 -4.87 -3.44 0.37
CA THR A 111 -4.46 -4.80 0.72
C THR A 111 -3.44 -5.29 -0.30
N TYR A 112 -2.29 -5.75 0.17
CA TYR A 112 -1.25 -6.34 -0.66
C TYR A 112 -1.02 -7.81 -0.27
N PRO A 113 -0.69 -8.69 -1.23
CA PRO A 113 -0.28 -10.04 -0.91
C PRO A 113 1.11 -10.02 -0.26
N GLY A 114 1.21 -10.57 0.94
CA GLY A 114 2.45 -10.60 1.70
C GLY A 114 2.24 -11.21 3.09
N ARG A 115 3.34 -11.57 3.73
CA ARG A 115 3.37 -12.32 5.00
C ARG A 115 3.93 -11.52 6.13
N ARG A 116 3.72 -12.01 7.34
CA ARG A 116 4.37 -11.51 8.55
C ARG A 116 5.32 -12.58 9.05
N ILE A 117 6.61 -12.36 8.84
CA ILE A 117 7.66 -13.34 9.08
C ILE A 117 8.46 -12.91 10.31
N SER A 118 8.42 -13.69 11.40
CA SER A 118 9.38 -13.52 12.48
C SER A 118 10.64 -14.31 12.16
N LEU A 119 11.73 -13.62 11.85
CA LEU A 119 13.04 -14.19 11.54
C LEU A 119 13.87 -14.28 12.82
N MET A 120 14.23 -15.48 13.24
CA MET A 120 15.07 -15.73 14.40
C MET A 120 16.45 -16.20 13.96
N ILE A 121 17.50 -15.56 14.48
CA ILE A 121 18.88 -15.87 14.17
C ILE A 121 19.61 -16.24 15.45
N ASP A 122 20.23 -17.42 15.41
CA ASP A 122 21.12 -17.88 16.46
C ASP A 122 22.45 -17.12 16.41
N ALA A 123 22.74 -16.42 17.51
CA ALA A 123 23.95 -15.66 17.75
C ALA A 123 24.67 -16.16 19.03
N SER A 124 24.68 -17.47 19.26
CA SER A 124 25.41 -18.09 20.37
C SER A 124 26.90 -18.31 20.05
N ASP A 125 27.73 -18.49 21.09
CA ASP A 125 29.18 -18.72 20.95
C ASP A 125 29.54 -19.91 20.03
N SER A 126 28.66 -20.93 19.90
CA SER A 126 28.87 -22.05 18.98
C SER A 126 28.95 -21.59 17.52
N MET A 127 28.37 -20.42 17.20
CA MET A 127 28.38 -19.80 15.89
C MET A 127 29.66 -18.99 15.58
N GLN A 128 30.55 -18.77 16.56
CA GLN A 128 31.81 -18.01 16.37
C GLN A 128 32.87 -18.75 15.54
N THR A 129 32.67 -20.03 15.23
CA THR A 129 33.69 -20.81 14.51
C THR A 129 33.69 -20.42 13.04
N ALA A 130 34.51 -19.42 12.68
CA ALA A 130 34.78 -19.07 11.29
C ALA A 130 35.32 -20.30 10.54
N PHE A 131 34.60 -20.77 9.53
CA PHE A 131 35.02 -21.89 8.72
C PHE A 131 36.27 -21.52 7.89
N THR A 132 37.37 -22.23 8.13
CA THR A 132 38.62 -22.05 7.37
C THR A 132 38.56 -22.86 6.08
N ALA A 133 38.22 -22.21 4.95
CA ALA A 133 38.39 -22.80 3.63
C ALA A 133 39.89 -22.74 3.23
N ALA A 134 40.69 -23.72 3.67
CA ALA A 134 42.14 -23.73 3.52
C ALA A 134 42.67 -23.83 2.06
N THR A 135 41.81 -23.94 1.05
CA THR A 135 42.22 -24.20 -0.35
C THR A 135 41.66 -23.22 -1.39
N LEU A 136 40.99 -22.13 -0.99
CA LEU A 136 40.35 -21.20 -1.94
C LEU A 136 40.90 -19.76 -1.91
N ASN A 137 42.03 -19.51 -1.23
CA ASN A 137 42.63 -18.18 -1.16
C ASN A 137 43.84 -18.06 -2.10
N THR A 138 43.60 -17.62 -3.36
CA THR A 138 44.70 -17.17 -4.24
C THR A 138 44.33 -16.05 -5.21
N ARG A 139 43.37 -15.19 -4.84
CA ARG A 139 43.14 -13.86 -5.42
C ARG A 139 42.17 -13.12 -4.50
N ASN A 140 42.50 -11.89 -4.14
CA ASN A 140 41.72 -11.04 -3.22
C ASN A 140 40.20 -11.08 -3.45
N ASP A 141 39.47 -11.02 -2.33
CA ASP A 141 38.01 -10.86 -2.18
C ASP A 141 37.09 -12.00 -2.65
N VAL A 142 37.47 -13.23 -2.31
CA VAL A 142 36.47 -14.30 -2.15
C VAL A 142 35.61 -13.96 -0.93
N GLN A 143 34.46 -13.30 -1.16
CA GLN A 143 33.40 -13.26 -0.16
C GLN A 143 33.18 -14.68 0.35
N PRO A 144 33.23 -14.95 1.66
CA PRO A 144 32.69 -16.19 2.22
C PRO A 144 31.16 -16.09 2.16
N ALA A 145 30.58 -16.05 0.96
CA ALA A 145 29.21 -15.61 0.73
C ALA A 145 28.12 -16.58 1.24
N PHE A 146 28.48 -17.66 1.96
CA PHE A 146 27.51 -18.69 2.35
C PHE A 146 27.75 -19.41 3.70
N PHE A 147 28.61 -18.93 4.61
CA PHE A 147 29.14 -19.81 5.66
C PHE A 147 28.83 -19.44 7.13
N THR A 148 27.72 -18.74 7.41
CA THR A 148 27.17 -18.57 8.77
C THR A 148 25.63 -18.59 8.78
N THR A 149 25.02 -18.81 9.95
CA THR A 149 23.57 -18.69 10.18
C THR A 149 23.03 -17.33 9.70
N ILE A 150 23.81 -16.27 9.92
CA ILE A 150 23.52 -14.91 9.46
C ILE A 150 23.50 -14.85 7.92
N ALA A 151 24.50 -15.43 7.24
CA ALA A 151 24.54 -15.42 5.77
C ALA A 151 23.34 -16.15 5.13
N ALA A 152 22.89 -17.26 5.72
CA ALA A 152 21.69 -17.97 5.26
C ALA A 152 20.42 -17.10 5.43
N ALA A 153 20.31 -16.42 6.57
CA ALA A 153 19.22 -15.49 6.83
C ALA A 153 19.28 -14.26 5.90
N GLU A 154 20.47 -13.70 5.63
CA GLU A 154 20.64 -12.57 4.70
C GLU A 154 20.21 -12.97 3.30
N ARG A 155 20.63 -14.16 2.87
CA ARG A 155 20.24 -14.70 1.57
C ARG A 155 18.72 -14.89 1.48
N PHE A 156 18.09 -15.38 2.54
CA PHE A 156 16.63 -15.48 2.64
C PHE A 156 15.97 -14.11 2.45
N VAL A 157 16.39 -13.09 3.20
CA VAL A 157 15.85 -11.72 3.09
C VAL A 157 16.06 -11.15 1.68
N GLN A 158 17.22 -11.37 1.06
CA GLN A 158 17.50 -10.94 -0.31
C GLN A 158 16.59 -11.60 -1.35
N LEU A 159 16.31 -12.89 -1.21
CA LEU A 159 15.39 -13.62 -2.10
C LEU A 159 13.97 -13.07 -1.96
N ARG A 160 13.53 -12.81 -0.72
CA ARG A 160 12.21 -12.21 -0.44
C ARG A 160 12.10 -10.78 -0.98
N ARG A 161 13.14 -9.95 -0.85
CA ARG A 161 13.20 -8.59 -1.42
C ARG A 161 13.00 -8.59 -2.94
N LYS A 162 13.52 -9.60 -3.64
CA LYS A 162 13.36 -9.76 -5.09
C LYS A 162 12.02 -10.43 -5.48
N GLY A 163 11.29 -10.96 -4.50
CA GLY A 163 10.03 -11.65 -4.69
C GLY A 163 8.88 -10.70 -5.06
N ARG A 164 7.73 -11.30 -5.43
CA ARG A 164 6.51 -10.55 -5.78
C ARG A 164 5.73 -10.05 -4.57
N HIS A 165 6.01 -10.62 -3.39
CA HIS A 165 5.28 -10.36 -2.16
C HIS A 165 5.93 -9.23 -1.36
N ARG A 166 5.11 -8.41 -0.72
CA ARG A 166 5.57 -7.36 0.20
C ARG A 166 5.39 -7.85 1.62
N ASP A 167 6.36 -8.59 2.12
CA ASP A 167 6.31 -9.10 3.48
C ASP A 167 6.66 -8.02 4.51
N LEU A 168 6.11 -8.19 5.70
CA LEU A 168 6.62 -7.60 6.93
C LEU A 168 7.51 -8.64 7.60
N MET A 169 8.72 -8.23 7.99
CA MET A 169 9.60 -9.10 8.74
C MET A 169 10.03 -8.46 10.04
N ALA A 170 10.09 -9.26 11.08
CA ALA A 170 10.76 -8.92 12.33
C ALA A 170 12.06 -9.73 12.40
N LEU A 171 13.08 -9.16 13.04
CA LEU A 171 14.35 -9.81 13.31
C LEU A 171 14.52 -9.97 14.82
N VAL A 172 14.67 -11.21 15.24
CA VAL A 172 14.95 -11.64 16.61
C VAL A 172 16.31 -12.30 16.62
N GLU A 173 17.19 -11.83 17.49
CA GLU A 173 18.47 -12.46 17.77
C GLU A 173 18.34 -13.26 19.06
N PHE A 174 18.95 -14.44 19.11
CA PHE A 174 18.90 -15.24 20.33
C PHE A 174 20.20 -16.02 20.61
N GLY A 175 20.44 -16.21 21.91
CA GLY A 175 21.45 -17.08 22.50
C GLY A 175 20.85 -17.70 23.75
N SER A 176 21.33 -17.33 24.94
CA SER A 176 20.71 -17.75 26.21
C SER A 176 19.35 -17.08 26.45
N ARG A 177 19.17 -15.89 25.87
CA ARG A 177 17.92 -15.11 25.79
C ARG A 177 17.65 -14.66 24.37
N ALA A 178 16.44 -14.19 24.10
CA ALA A 178 16.04 -13.64 22.82
C ALA A 178 15.75 -12.13 22.92
N TYR A 179 16.13 -11.39 21.89
CA TYR A 179 15.97 -9.94 21.79
C TYR A 179 15.41 -9.57 20.42
N VAL A 180 14.41 -8.69 20.39
CA VAL A 180 13.90 -8.10 19.15
C VAL A 180 14.84 -7.00 18.68
N ILE A 181 15.56 -7.24 17.59
CA ILE A 181 16.48 -6.27 16.98
C ILE A 181 15.72 -5.31 16.07
N THR A 182 14.81 -5.83 15.26
CA THR A 182 13.95 -5.03 14.40
C THR A 182 12.51 -5.56 14.49
N PRO A 183 11.53 -4.74 14.89
CA PRO A 183 10.15 -5.16 14.86
C PRO A 183 9.60 -5.24 13.43
N PHE A 184 8.37 -5.73 13.24
CA PHE A 184 7.77 -5.91 11.92
C PHE A 184 7.89 -4.67 11.02
N THR A 185 8.68 -4.80 9.96
CA THR A 185 8.93 -3.74 8.98
C THR A 185 8.89 -4.29 7.55
N SER A 186 8.55 -3.41 6.60
CA SER A 186 8.74 -3.66 5.16
C SER A 186 10.10 -3.17 4.64
N ASP A 187 10.92 -2.58 5.51
CA ASP A 187 12.26 -2.09 5.17
C ASP A 187 13.28 -3.22 5.22
N TYR A 188 13.48 -3.86 4.07
CA TYR A 188 14.47 -4.91 3.89
C TYR A 188 15.92 -4.42 4.03
N ASP A 189 16.20 -3.16 3.72
CA ASP A 189 17.55 -2.60 3.82
C ASP A 189 17.94 -2.40 5.29
N ASN A 190 16.99 -1.99 6.14
CA ASN A 190 17.18 -1.95 7.58
C ASN A 190 17.45 -3.35 8.17
N LEU A 191 16.69 -4.37 7.74
CA LEU A 191 16.92 -5.75 8.19
C LEU A 191 18.33 -6.24 7.81
N LEU A 192 18.74 -6.05 6.56
CA LEU A 192 20.07 -6.45 6.10
C LEU A 192 21.17 -5.70 6.85
N LEU A 193 20.98 -4.41 7.15
CA LEU A 193 21.92 -3.64 7.96
C LEU A 193 22.01 -4.18 9.40
N SER A 194 20.87 -4.45 10.05
CA SER A 194 20.86 -5.03 11.40
C SER A 194 21.56 -6.38 11.43
N MET A 195 21.35 -7.23 10.43
CA MET A 195 22.01 -8.54 10.34
C MET A 195 23.52 -8.42 10.14
N ALA A 196 23.97 -7.45 9.34
CA ALA A 196 25.39 -7.17 9.17
C ALA A 196 26.05 -6.68 10.48
N LEU A 197 25.32 -5.93 11.32
CA LEU A 197 25.80 -5.50 12.64
C LEU A 197 25.89 -6.64 13.64
N ILE A 198 24.89 -7.54 13.67
CA ILE A 198 24.92 -8.76 14.51
C ILE A 198 26.11 -9.65 14.12
N GLY A 199 26.46 -9.68 12.83
CA GLY A 199 27.59 -10.45 12.32
C GLY A 199 28.98 -9.85 12.57
N ASP A 200 29.08 -8.63 13.13
CA ASP A 200 30.36 -8.01 13.46
C ASP A 200 30.95 -8.67 14.73
N PRO A 201 32.12 -9.33 14.64
CA PRO A 201 32.75 -9.98 15.80
C PRO A 201 33.02 -9.02 16.97
N VAL A 202 33.20 -7.72 16.71
CA VAL A 202 33.43 -6.72 17.75
C VAL A 202 32.15 -6.45 18.54
N GLU A 203 31.02 -6.29 17.86
CA GLU A 203 29.71 -6.13 18.51
C GLU A 203 29.30 -7.42 19.21
N PHE A 204 29.50 -8.58 18.58
CA PHE A 204 29.24 -9.88 19.18
C PHE A 204 29.99 -10.07 20.51
N SER A 205 31.26 -9.69 20.57
CA SER A 205 32.08 -9.82 21.79
C SER A 205 31.57 -8.99 22.98
N GLN A 206 30.70 -8.01 22.73
CA GLN A 206 30.03 -7.22 23.75
C GLN A 206 28.78 -7.92 24.34
N PHE A 207 28.35 -9.05 23.76
CA PHE A 207 27.25 -9.89 24.23
C PHE A 207 27.76 -11.25 24.77
N PRO A 208 28.26 -11.30 26.02
CA PRO A 208 28.83 -12.51 26.61
C PRO A 208 27.73 -13.44 27.15
N GLU A 209 26.86 -13.96 26.30
CA GLU A 209 25.87 -14.97 26.68
C GLU A 209 26.34 -16.37 26.25
N SER A 210 26.60 -17.23 27.24
CA SER A 210 26.95 -18.63 27.00
C SER A 210 25.69 -19.51 26.94
N GLY A 211 25.57 -20.26 25.85
CA GLY A 211 24.50 -21.22 25.62
C GLY A 211 23.39 -20.71 24.68
N THR A 212 22.51 -21.63 24.33
CA THR A 212 21.47 -21.43 23.31
C THR A 212 20.14 -21.92 23.86
N VAL A 213 19.09 -21.11 23.74
CA VAL A 213 17.74 -21.41 24.23
C VAL A 213 16.72 -21.07 23.14
N ILE A 214 16.48 -22.05 22.27
CA ILE A 214 15.59 -21.88 21.09
C ILE A 214 14.16 -21.52 21.52
N ALA A 215 13.70 -22.09 22.63
CA ALA A 215 12.38 -21.80 23.19
C ALA A 215 12.19 -20.30 23.52
N SER A 216 13.27 -19.59 23.86
CA SER A 216 13.23 -18.15 24.16
C SER A 216 12.92 -17.33 22.91
N ALA A 217 13.53 -17.70 21.78
CA ALA A 217 13.29 -17.07 20.48
C ALA A 217 11.85 -17.28 19.97
N LEU A 218 11.31 -18.48 20.20
CA LEU A 218 9.92 -18.80 19.85
C LEU A 218 8.93 -18.00 20.70
N GLU A 219 9.18 -17.90 22.01
CA GLU A 219 8.35 -17.10 22.91
C GLU A 219 8.35 -15.62 22.51
N GLU A 220 9.53 -15.05 22.29
CA GLU A 220 9.67 -13.65 21.87
C GLU A 220 9.01 -13.39 20.51
N SER A 221 9.12 -14.33 19.58
CA SER A 221 8.43 -14.27 18.28
C SER A 221 6.91 -14.23 18.44
N ILE A 222 6.34 -15.02 19.35
CA ILE A 222 4.89 -15.01 19.62
C ILE A 222 4.47 -13.70 20.29
N GLU A 223 5.25 -13.20 21.26
CA GLU A 223 4.95 -11.92 21.92
C GLU A 223 5.04 -10.73 20.95
N ILE A 224 5.93 -10.72 19.97
CA ILE A 224 5.94 -9.66 18.96
C ILE A 224 4.71 -9.74 18.01
N PHE A 225 4.27 -10.94 17.62
CA PHE A 225 3.00 -11.07 16.88
C PHE A 225 1.82 -10.51 17.69
N LYS A 226 1.81 -10.77 19.00
CA LYS A 226 0.78 -10.25 19.92
C LYS A 226 0.86 -8.74 20.09
N ALA A 227 2.04 -8.18 20.27
CA ALA A 227 2.25 -6.73 20.43
C ALA A 227 1.74 -5.93 19.22
N PHE A 228 1.86 -6.49 18.01
CA PHE A 228 1.37 -5.88 16.78
C PHE A 228 -0.09 -6.26 16.42
N ASN A 229 -0.81 -6.97 17.30
CA ASN A 229 -2.16 -7.49 17.05
C ASN A 229 -2.25 -8.35 15.78
N PHE A 230 -1.21 -9.13 15.51
CA PHE A 230 -1.12 -9.98 14.33
C PHE A 230 -1.56 -11.41 14.58
N LEU A 231 -1.71 -11.89 15.83
CA LEU A 231 -2.08 -13.29 16.13
C LEU A 231 -3.29 -13.82 15.34
N GLU A 232 -4.31 -12.99 15.13
CA GLU A 232 -5.53 -13.37 14.38
C GLU A 232 -5.42 -13.13 12.86
N ALA A 233 -4.32 -12.52 12.39
CA ALA A 233 -4.12 -12.18 11.00
C ALA A 233 -3.60 -13.37 10.18
N SER A 234 -4.00 -13.44 8.90
CA SER A 234 -3.55 -14.50 7.99
C SER A 234 -2.11 -14.28 7.50
N GLY A 235 -1.39 -15.38 7.28
CA GLY A 235 -0.04 -15.36 6.70
C GLY A 235 1.09 -15.01 7.66
N ASN A 236 0.89 -15.28 8.95
CA ASN A 236 1.97 -15.24 9.94
C ASN A 236 2.80 -16.52 9.85
N LEU A 237 4.11 -16.42 10.01
CA LEU A 237 5.00 -17.56 10.11
C LEU A 237 6.28 -17.20 10.86
N MET A 238 6.92 -18.19 11.42
CA MET A 238 8.21 -18.07 12.09
C MET A 238 9.28 -18.78 11.24
N VAL A 239 10.45 -18.18 11.06
CA VAL A 239 11.61 -18.83 10.45
C VAL A 239 12.78 -18.73 11.41
N ILE A 240 13.35 -19.85 11.80
CA ILE A 240 14.52 -19.91 12.66
C ILE A 240 15.73 -20.42 11.89
N PHE A 241 16.86 -19.73 12.04
CA PHE A 241 18.16 -20.15 11.56
C PHE A 241 19.04 -20.45 12.78
N THR A 242 19.52 -21.69 12.89
CA THR A 242 20.34 -22.17 14.04
C THR A 242 21.16 -23.39 13.63
N ASP A 243 22.25 -23.65 14.35
CA ASP A 243 23.00 -24.90 14.21
C ASP A 243 22.27 -26.10 14.84
N GLY A 244 21.22 -25.85 15.64
CA GLY A 244 20.37 -26.84 16.28
C GLY A 244 20.80 -27.25 17.69
N GLU A 245 21.88 -26.68 18.22
CA GLU A 245 22.29 -26.92 19.61
C GLU A 245 21.35 -26.16 20.57
N ASP A 246 20.80 -26.87 21.56
CA ASP A 246 19.90 -26.30 22.56
C ASP A 246 20.38 -26.72 23.95
N THR A 247 20.59 -25.74 24.82
CA THR A 247 21.16 -25.94 26.17
C THR A 247 20.07 -26.24 27.19
N THR A 248 18.85 -25.71 27.01
CA THR A 248 17.69 -26.00 27.86
C THR A 248 16.38 -25.89 27.10
N SER A 249 15.49 -26.85 27.31
CA SER A 249 14.16 -26.88 26.68
C SER A 249 13.05 -26.21 27.52
N MET A 250 13.43 -25.42 28.53
CA MET A 250 12.48 -24.68 29.40
C MET A 250 12.83 -23.20 29.47
N VAL A 251 11.79 -22.35 29.35
CA VAL A 251 11.88 -20.88 29.45
C VAL A 251 10.77 -20.37 30.32
N HIS A 252 11.09 -19.51 31.30
CA HIS A 252 10.13 -18.92 32.24
C HIS A 252 9.16 -19.93 32.92
N GLY A 253 9.63 -21.17 33.15
CA GLY A 253 8.81 -22.24 33.74
C GLY A 253 7.80 -22.89 32.78
N ARG A 254 7.81 -22.53 31.49
CA ARG A 254 7.06 -23.16 30.41
C ARG A 254 7.91 -24.18 29.68
N THR A 255 7.29 -25.26 29.25
CA THR A 255 7.93 -26.27 28.42
C THR A 255 7.90 -25.85 26.95
N LEU A 256 8.82 -26.38 26.15
CA LEU A 256 8.79 -26.22 24.69
C LEU A 256 7.42 -26.58 24.09
N ASP A 257 6.76 -27.64 24.59
CA ASP A 257 5.44 -28.05 24.12
C ASP A 257 4.36 -26.97 24.41
N ASP A 258 4.44 -26.25 25.53
CA ASP A 258 3.50 -25.16 25.85
C ASP A 258 3.68 -23.95 24.91
N ILE A 259 4.92 -23.62 24.58
CA ILE A 259 5.26 -22.53 23.66
C ILE A 259 4.79 -22.89 22.25
N LEU A 260 5.08 -24.12 21.80
CA LEU A 260 4.63 -24.62 20.50
C LEU A 260 3.11 -24.74 20.42
N LYS A 261 2.43 -25.10 21.52
CA LYS A 261 0.97 -25.10 21.58
C LYS A 261 0.42 -23.71 21.29
N SER A 262 1.04 -22.66 21.83
CA SER A 262 0.64 -21.29 21.54
C SER A 262 0.81 -20.95 20.04
N ALA A 263 1.88 -21.41 19.39
CA ALA A 263 2.05 -21.26 17.95
C ALA A 263 0.99 -22.03 17.15
N VAL A 264 0.67 -23.26 17.56
CA VAL A 264 -0.34 -24.13 16.93
C VAL A 264 -1.74 -23.52 17.05
N ASP A 265 -2.13 -23.07 18.25
CA ASP A 265 -3.43 -22.47 18.53
C ASP A 265 -3.65 -21.19 17.69
N ASN A 266 -2.59 -20.42 17.47
CA ASN A 266 -2.59 -19.22 16.62
C ASN A 266 -2.28 -19.52 15.13
N LYS A 267 -2.14 -20.78 14.74
CA LYS A 267 -1.86 -21.22 13.35
C LYS A 267 -0.63 -20.56 12.73
N ILE A 268 0.43 -20.39 13.53
CA ILE A 268 1.71 -19.81 13.09
C ILE A 268 2.69 -20.97 12.82
N PRO A 269 2.90 -21.37 11.54
CA PRO A 269 3.87 -22.41 11.21
C PRO A 269 5.30 -21.96 11.53
N LEU A 270 6.09 -22.88 12.07
CA LEU A 270 7.52 -22.72 12.32
C LEU A 270 8.33 -23.39 11.21
N PHE A 271 9.15 -22.64 10.49
CA PHE A 271 10.11 -23.17 9.54
C PHE A 271 11.49 -23.15 10.19
N PHE A 272 12.08 -24.34 10.33
CA PHE A 272 13.35 -24.52 11.02
C PHE A 272 14.44 -24.79 10.00
N VAL A 273 15.42 -23.90 9.91
CA VAL A 273 16.55 -24.01 8.97
C VAL A 273 17.81 -24.30 9.77
N ARG A 274 18.21 -25.58 9.79
CA ARG A 274 19.44 -26.00 10.44
C ARG A 274 20.64 -25.71 9.56
N THR A 275 21.61 -24.94 10.05
CA THR A 275 22.80 -24.49 9.31
C THR A 275 24.07 -25.26 9.65
N ASN A 276 23.99 -26.36 10.42
CA ASN A 276 25.17 -27.19 10.71
C ASN A 276 25.48 -28.14 9.54
N TYR A 277 26.39 -27.71 8.66
CA TYR A 277 26.68 -28.32 7.35
C TYR A 277 27.50 -29.62 7.40
N ASN A 278 28.27 -29.86 8.48
CA ASN A 278 29.20 -30.99 8.56
C ASN A 278 28.66 -32.22 9.30
N LYS A 279 27.44 -32.11 9.85
CA LYS A 279 26.79 -33.19 10.59
C LYS A 279 25.60 -33.72 9.79
N GLU A 280 25.41 -35.02 9.72
CA GLU A 280 24.17 -35.58 9.17
C GLU A 280 22.99 -35.43 10.16
N PHE A 281 21.78 -35.76 9.70
CA PHE A 281 20.61 -35.79 10.58
C PHE A 281 20.83 -36.88 11.64
N GLY A 282 20.71 -36.50 12.92
CA GLY A 282 20.89 -37.40 14.07
C GLY A 282 22.32 -37.46 14.63
N GLU A 283 23.28 -36.70 14.09
CA GLU A 283 24.66 -36.65 14.60
C GLU A 283 24.83 -35.66 15.76
N GLY A 284 24.40 -36.05 16.96
CA GLY A 284 24.65 -35.29 18.20
C GLY A 284 23.79 -34.03 18.39
N ILE A 285 22.83 -33.81 17.49
CA ILE A 285 21.79 -32.78 17.58
C ILE A 285 20.43 -33.48 17.69
N PRO A 286 19.48 -33.01 18.52
CA PRO A 286 18.16 -33.62 18.67
C PRO A 286 17.23 -33.31 17.48
N ASP A 287 17.69 -33.57 16.24
CA ASP A 287 16.97 -33.23 15.01
C ASP A 287 15.58 -33.89 14.94
N ALA A 288 15.44 -35.12 15.47
CA ALA A 288 14.16 -35.83 15.49
C ALA A 288 13.12 -35.14 16.38
N GLN A 289 13.55 -34.55 17.50
CA GLN A 289 12.68 -33.80 18.39
C GLN A 289 12.22 -32.50 17.73
N TRP A 290 13.15 -31.74 17.14
CA TRP A 290 12.83 -30.49 16.45
C TRP A 290 11.98 -30.70 15.22
N LYS A 291 12.24 -31.75 14.43
CA LYS A 291 11.40 -32.11 13.28
C LYS A 291 9.97 -32.41 13.72
N ALA A 292 9.77 -33.23 14.75
CA ALA A 292 8.45 -33.54 15.26
C ALA A 292 7.74 -32.30 15.84
N ALA A 293 8.46 -31.44 16.55
CA ALA A 293 7.95 -30.17 17.07
C ALA A 293 7.48 -29.22 15.95
N VAL A 294 8.30 -29.07 14.91
CA VAL A 294 8.01 -28.21 13.75
C VAL A 294 6.81 -28.71 12.97
N GLU A 295 6.73 -30.02 12.70
CA GLU A 295 5.61 -30.62 11.97
C GLU A 295 4.27 -30.44 12.71
N LYS A 296 4.25 -30.41 14.05
CA LYS A 296 3.04 -30.09 14.83
C LYS A 296 2.49 -28.69 14.53
N THR A 297 3.37 -27.71 14.25
CA THR A 297 2.96 -26.33 13.93
C THR A 297 2.42 -26.18 12.51
N GLY A 298 2.55 -27.20 11.66
CA GLY A 298 2.26 -27.13 10.22
C GLY A 298 3.39 -26.52 9.38
N GLY A 299 4.55 -26.28 9.98
CA GLY A 299 5.76 -25.84 9.27
C GLY A 299 6.67 -27.00 8.86
N ARG A 300 7.91 -26.68 8.45
CA ARG A 300 8.86 -27.66 7.90
C ARG A 300 10.26 -27.51 8.46
N TYR A 301 10.93 -28.65 8.61
CA TYR A 301 12.30 -28.76 9.07
C TYR A 301 13.24 -28.95 7.88
N TYR A 302 14.18 -28.02 7.70
CA TYR A 302 15.17 -28.02 6.64
C TYR A 302 16.56 -28.22 7.20
N VAL A 303 17.30 -29.14 6.59
CA VAL A 303 18.75 -29.24 6.78
C VAL A 303 19.38 -28.45 5.65
N ALA A 304 19.83 -27.22 5.92
CA ALA A 304 20.51 -26.41 4.93
C ALA A 304 21.89 -27.02 4.70
N LYS A 305 22.04 -27.81 3.63
CA LYS A 305 23.34 -28.32 3.18
C LYS A 305 23.97 -27.42 2.11
N ASN A 306 23.15 -26.61 1.43
CA ASN A 306 23.54 -25.76 0.30
C ASN A 306 22.46 -24.70 0.01
N GLU A 307 22.75 -23.78 -0.91
CA GLU A 307 21.81 -22.75 -1.35
C GLU A 307 20.50 -23.32 -1.92
N ALA A 308 20.54 -24.48 -2.60
CA ALA A 308 19.35 -25.10 -3.16
C ALA A 308 18.33 -25.48 -2.07
N SER A 309 18.80 -25.89 -0.89
CA SER A 309 17.95 -26.20 0.26
C SER A 309 17.24 -24.94 0.79
N LEU A 310 17.93 -23.79 0.75
CA LEU A 310 17.37 -22.51 1.15
C LEU A 310 16.33 -22.01 0.14
N ILE A 311 16.60 -22.16 -1.16
CA ILE A 311 15.64 -21.83 -2.22
C ILE A 311 14.38 -22.68 -2.06
N ALA A 312 14.51 -23.99 -1.83
CA ALA A 312 13.39 -24.87 -1.56
C ALA A 312 12.58 -24.43 -0.33
N ALA A 313 13.24 -24.00 0.75
CA ALA A 313 12.56 -23.45 1.92
C ALA A 313 11.76 -22.18 1.59
N VAL A 314 12.34 -21.25 0.81
CA VAL A 314 11.64 -20.04 0.35
C VAL A 314 10.41 -20.40 -0.49
N GLU A 315 10.54 -21.37 -1.41
CA GLU A 315 9.45 -21.82 -2.29
C GLU A 315 8.31 -22.51 -1.52
N ASP A 316 8.64 -23.35 -0.53
CA ASP A 316 7.66 -23.99 0.33
C ASP A 316 6.92 -22.97 1.20
N ILE A 317 7.67 -22.03 1.80
CA ILE A 317 7.10 -20.88 2.51
C ILE A 317 6.17 -20.10 1.55
N ASP A 318 6.59 -19.93 0.29
CA ASP A 318 5.81 -19.33 -0.80
C ASP A 318 4.49 -20.02 -1.08
N ARG A 319 4.42 -21.33 -0.96
CA ARG A 319 3.21 -22.12 -1.21
C ARG A 319 2.29 -22.19 0.01
N GLU A 320 2.84 -22.32 1.21
CA GLU A 320 2.09 -22.73 2.39
C GLU A 320 1.49 -21.55 3.17
N ALA A 321 2.15 -20.40 3.17
CA ALA A 321 1.72 -19.26 3.99
C ALA A 321 1.05 -18.16 3.13
N VAL A 322 -0.15 -18.36 2.60
CA VAL A 322 -0.81 -17.26 1.85
C VAL A 322 -1.31 -16.18 2.83
N GLY A 323 -0.72 -14.99 2.75
CA GLY A 323 -1.02 -13.85 3.63
C GLY A 323 -1.50 -12.61 2.89
N THR A 324 -2.29 -11.80 3.59
CA THR A 324 -2.68 -10.45 3.15
C THR A 324 -2.30 -9.44 4.21
N ILE A 325 -1.61 -8.38 3.78
CA ILE A 325 -1.26 -7.23 4.62
C ILE A 325 -2.17 -6.08 4.24
N GLU A 326 -2.93 -5.61 5.23
CA GLU A 326 -3.70 -4.38 5.12
C GLU A 326 -2.82 -3.21 5.56
N THR A 327 -2.71 -2.20 4.70
CA THR A 327 -2.00 -0.97 5.03
C THR A 327 -2.95 0.21 4.83
N ARG A 328 -3.03 1.08 5.84
CA ARG A 328 -3.70 2.38 5.72
C ARG A 328 -2.76 3.31 4.97
N GLN A 329 -3.05 3.54 3.70
CA GLN A 329 -2.35 4.56 2.93
C GLN A 329 -3.06 5.89 3.12
N TYR A 330 -2.33 6.87 3.63
CA TYR A 330 -2.76 8.25 3.68
C TYR A 330 -2.41 8.89 2.35
N SER A 331 -3.37 8.97 1.43
CA SER A 331 -3.21 9.84 0.27
C SER A 331 -3.56 11.26 0.70
N SER A 332 -2.60 12.16 0.62
CA SER A 332 -2.79 13.55 1.05
C SER A 332 -3.78 14.28 0.15
N GLN A 333 -3.94 13.86 -1.12
CA GLN A 333 -4.65 14.63 -2.14
C GLN A 333 -5.33 13.74 -3.18
N GLN A 334 -6.65 13.83 -3.25
CA GLN A 334 -7.43 13.32 -4.39
C GLN A 334 -8.14 14.49 -5.07
N ALA A 335 -7.79 14.75 -6.33
CA ALA A 335 -8.42 15.80 -7.11
C ALA A 335 -9.87 15.41 -7.43
N ARG A 336 -10.80 16.34 -7.25
CA ARG A 336 -12.25 16.16 -7.47
C ARG A 336 -12.78 17.05 -8.60
N PHE A 337 -11.89 17.61 -9.43
CA PHE A 337 -12.28 18.51 -10.53
C PHE A 337 -13.11 17.80 -11.61
N SER A 338 -12.92 16.48 -11.77
CA SER A 338 -13.63 15.59 -12.71
C SER A 338 -15.14 15.72 -12.62
N LEU A 339 -15.68 15.70 -11.40
CA LEU A 339 -17.11 15.80 -11.13
C LEU A 339 -17.72 17.11 -11.67
N PHE A 340 -17.08 18.23 -11.35
CA PHE A 340 -17.52 19.56 -11.74
C PHE A 340 -17.30 19.84 -13.23
N ALA A 341 -16.19 19.35 -13.79
CA ALA A 341 -15.88 19.46 -15.21
C ALA A 341 -16.89 18.69 -16.07
N LEU A 342 -17.27 17.47 -15.66
CA LEU A 342 -18.26 16.68 -16.38
C LEU A 342 -19.64 17.34 -16.30
N ALA A 343 -20.05 17.84 -15.13
CA ALA A 343 -21.30 18.58 -14.97
C ALA A 343 -21.38 19.80 -15.91
N ALA A 344 -20.30 20.59 -15.99
CA ALA A 344 -20.21 21.72 -16.92
C ALA A 344 -20.29 21.27 -18.39
N ALA A 345 -19.57 20.21 -18.76
CA ALA A 345 -19.57 19.67 -20.11
C ALA A 345 -20.95 19.16 -20.54
N VAL A 346 -21.67 18.47 -19.66
CA VAL A 346 -23.05 17.98 -19.93
C VAL A 346 -24.01 19.14 -20.14
N LEU A 347 -23.92 20.19 -19.32
CA LEU A 347 -24.79 21.36 -19.44
C LEU A 347 -24.52 22.16 -20.72
N TRP A 348 -23.26 22.36 -21.11
CA TRP A 348 -22.91 23.03 -22.36
C TRP A 348 -23.26 22.21 -23.60
N THR A 349 -23.01 20.91 -23.60
CA THR A 349 -23.40 20.03 -24.70
C THR A 349 -24.91 19.93 -24.85
N GLY A 350 -25.65 19.87 -23.73
CA GLY A 350 -27.11 19.96 -23.72
C GLY A 350 -27.63 21.29 -24.27
N ALA A 351 -27.05 22.41 -23.86
CA ALA A 351 -27.40 23.74 -24.37
C ALA A 351 -27.13 23.88 -25.88
N ALA A 352 -25.97 23.40 -26.35
CA ALA A 352 -25.61 23.40 -27.76
C ALA A 352 -26.52 22.46 -28.58
N GLY A 353 -26.79 21.26 -28.07
CA GLY A 353 -27.69 20.28 -28.69
C GLY A 353 -29.10 20.82 -28.85
N LEU A 354 -29.67 21.46 -27.81
CA LEU A 354 -30.98 22.09 -27.90
C LEU A 354 -31.01 23.22 -28.95
N LYS A 355 -29.95 24.04 -29.01
CA LYS A 355 -29.84 25.14 -29.96
C LYS A 355 -29.68 24.68 -31.42
N LEU A 356 -28.96 23.58 -31.65
CA LEU A 356 -28.72 23.03 -32.99
C LEU A 356 -29.86 22.13 -33.48
N ALA A 357 -30.47 21.34 -32.60
CA ALA A 357 -31.49 20.36 -32.97
C ALA A 357 -32.90 20.97 -33.14
N THR A 358 -33.16 22.13 -32.53
CA THR A 358 -34.48 22.75 -32.60
C THR A 358 -34.43 24.18 -33.19
N PRO A 359 -35.10 24.43 -34.33
CA PRO A 359 -35.14 25.75 -34.97
C PRO A 359 -35.77 26.84 -34.08
N TRP A 360 -36.57 26.43 -33.09
CA TRP A 360 -37.27 27.32 -32.18
C TRP A 360 -36.33 28.06 -31.20
N PHE A 361 -35.16 27.47 -30.87
CA PHE A 361 -34.16 28.04 -29.97
C PHE A 361 -33.04 28.82 -30.67
N GLY A 362 -33.01 28.86 -32.00
CA GLY A 362 -31.97 29.56 -32.78
C GLY A 362 -32.07 31.10 -32.75
N LYS A 363 -33.23 31.66 -32.41
CA LYS A 363 -33.46 33.12 -32.38
C LYS A 363 -33.33 33.66 -30.95
N LEU A 364 -32.10 33.99 -30.55
CA LEU A 364 -31.87 34.93 -29.44
C LEU A 364 -32.62 36.25 -29.74
N PRO A 365 -33.38 36.83 -28.79
CA PRO A 365 -33.90 38.18 -28.93
C PRO A 365 -32.81 39.27 -28.82
#